data_AF-X1J3Z0-F1
#
_entry.id   AF-X1J3Z0-F1
#
_cell.length_a   1.000
_cell.length_b   1.000
_cell.length_c   1.000
_cell.angle_alpha   90.00
_cell.angle_beta   90.00
_cell.angle_gamma   90.00
#
_symmetry.space_group_name_H-M   'P 1'
#
loop_
_entity.id
_entity.type
_entity.pdbx_description
1 polymer ?
#
loop_
_entity_poly.entity_id
_entity_poly.type
_entity_poly.pdbx_seq_one_letter_code
_entity_poly.pdbx_strand_id
1 'polypeptide(L)'
;DYNKKGMSINEQISSAKHFFKGKSLFLSDILLKPENKELGIIEVDSVINQIDSLKDFDIIGFTEKEIGDSVLDRMTNIAKLRIAMGKANMNKPIHIFGSLDPISAPLYFVSGADIFDSLTWIRFSYFKGMTIYQNNYAVLKQYLEYKTDRLIYQYYVDNINSLESLQMQMKKYMSTGGNFEVFELNSNPIERAYQALKSKIEGEL
;
A
#
# COMPACT_ATOMS: atom_id res chain seq x y z
N ASP A 1 7.18 13.83 3.30
CA ASP A 1 7.98 14.64 4.23
C ASP A 1 9.37 14.04 4.40
N TYR A 2 10.35 14.45 3.59
CA TYR A 2 11.71 13.88 3.65
C TYR A 2 12.46 14.35 4.91
N ASN A 3 12.09 15.52 5.44
CA ASN A 3 12.77 16.19 6.53
C ASN A 3 12.49 15.56 7.91
N LYS A 4 11.49 14.68 7.99
CA LYS A 4 11.11 13.96 9.21
C LYS A 4 11.94 12.70 9.51
N LYS A 5 12.78 12.24 8.58
CA LYS A 5 13.69 11.12 8.85
C LYS A 5 14.62 11.47 10.01
N GLY A 6 14.82 10.56 10.95
CA GLY A 6 15.65 10.82 12.13
C GLY A 6 14.93 11.42 13.32
N MET A 7 13.65 11.79 13.18
CA MET A 7 12.82 12.26 14.29
C MET A 7 12.10 11.06 14.91
N SER A 8 11.90 11.10 16.22
CA SER A 8 11.07 10.10 16.89
C SER A 8 9.63 10.12 16.38
N ILE A 9 8.90 9.00 16.50
CA ILE A 9 7.48 8.95 16.07
C ILE A 9 6.65 10.03 16.77
N ASN A 10 6.89 10.27 18.06
CA ASN A 10 6.16 11.28 18.82
C ASN A 10 6.42 12.72 18.32
N GLU A 11 7.65 13.05 17.95
CA GLU A 11 7.99 14.35 17.35
C GLU A 11 7.34 14.53 15.98
N GLN A 12 7.34 13.48 15.15
CA GLN A 12 6.68 13.49 13.84
C GLN A 12 5.18 13.73 13.98
N ILE A 13 4.53 13.05 14.94
CA ILE A 13 3.12 13.24 15.29
C ILE A 13 2.86 14.67 15.75
N SER A 14 3.65 15.19 16.69
CA SER A 14 3.48 16.54 17.24
C SER A 14 3.62 17.62 16.15
N SER A 15 4.63 17.47 15.29
CA SER A 15 4.83 18.33 14.11
C SER A 15 3.64 18.27 13.14
N ALA A 16 3.13 17.07 12.85
CA ALA A 16 1.97 16.90 11.98
C ALA A 16 0.68 17.48 12.58
N LYS A 17 0.41 17.28 13.88
CA LYS A 17 -0.72 17.90 14.58
C LYS A 17 -0.67 19.43 14.48
N HIS A 18 0.51 20.01 14.69
CA HIS A 18 0.71 21.45 14.52
C HIS A 18 0.41 21.90 13.08
N PHE A 19 0.88 21.15 12.08
CA PHE A 19 0.61 21.45 10.68
C PHE A 19 -0.89 21.41 10.37
N PHE A 20 -1.63 20.40 10.81
CA PHE A 20 -3.08 20.29 10.52
C PHE A 20 -3.96 21.18 11.40
N LYS A 21 -3.41 21.82 12.44
CA LYS A 21 -4.16 22.73 13.32
C LYS A 21 -4.84 23.85 12.52
N GLY A 22 -6.15 23.96 12.67
CA GLY A 22 -6.97 24.98 11.98
C GLY A 22 -7.32 24.65 10.52
N LYS A 23 -6.95 23.46 10.01
CA LYS A 23 -7.25 23.02 8.63
C LYS A 23 -8.45 22.05 8.59
N SER A 24 -9.58 22.42 9.19
CA SER A 24 -10.75 21.54 9.33
C SER A 24 -11.46 21.17 8.02
N LEU A 25 -11.13 21.83 6.91
CA LEU A 25 -11.69 21.53 5.59
C LEU A 25 -10.97 20.38 4.86
N PHE A 26 -9.84 19.90 5.40
CA PHE A 26 -9.02 18.86 4.78
C PHE A 26 -8.88 17.67 5.71
N LEU A 27 -8.93 16.46 5.14
CA LEU A 27 -8.55 15.25 5.87
C LEU A 27 -7.05 15.26 6.15
N SER A 28 -6.68 14.75 7.31
CA SER A 28 -5.30 14.70 7.79
C SER A 28 -4.67 13.34 7.48
N ASP A 29 -3.71 13.34 6.56
CA ASP A 29 -2.89 12.17 6.22
C ASP A 29 -1.46 12.37 6.74
N ILE A 30 -1.07 11.58 7.74
CA ILE A 30 0.28 11.61 8.31
C ILE A 30 1.16 10.56 7.63
N LEU A 31 2.21 11.00 6.94
CA LEU A 31 3.27 10.11 6.47
C LEU A 31 4.36 9.96 7.54
N LEU A 32 4.40 8.80 8.20
CA LEU A 32 5.44 8.44 9.16
C LEU A 32 6.73 8.02 8.44
N LYS A 33 7.86 8.40 9.03
CA LYS A 33 9.21 8.16 8.52
C LYS A 33 10.07 7.40 9.53
N PRO A 34 11.11 6.69 9.07
CA PRO A 34 12.09 6.04 9.94
C PRO A 34 12.69 6.97 11.00
N GLU A 35 12.68 6.52 12.25
CA GLU A 35 13.37 7.18 13.37
C GLU A 35 14.89 7.05 13.22
N ASN A 36 15.37 5.89 12.73
CA ASN A 36 16.78 5.68 12.41
C ASN A 36 17.04 5.95 10.92
N LYS A 37 17.81 7.00 10.62
CA LYS A 37 18.17 7.38 9.24
C LYS A 37 19.01 6.32 8.53
N GLU A 38 19.87 5.62 9.26
CA GLU A 38 20.82 4.66 8.71
C GLU A 38 20.10 3.36 8.34
N LEU A 39 19.22 2.87 9.20
CA LEU A 39 18.39 1.70 8.91
C LEU A 39 17.38 1.99 7.81
N GLY A 40 16.80 3.19 7.78
CA GLY A 40 15.85 3.58 6.74
C GLY A 40 14.52 2.83 6.76
N ILE A 41 14.26 2.07 7.84
CA ILE A 41 13.05 1.28 8.08
C ILE A 41 12.31 1.83 9.31
N ILE A 42 10.99 1.71 9.31
CA ILE A 42 10.11 2.12 10.39
C ILE A 42 10.08 1.02 11.45
N GLU A 43 10.41 1.40 12.69
CA GLU A 43 10.24 0.56 13.87
C GLU A 43 8.76 0.53 14.25
N VAL A 44 8.04 -0.52 13.81
CA VAL A 44 6.59 -0.62 14.00
C VAL A 44 6.16 -0.61 15.46
N ASP A 45 6.97 -1.17 16.36
CA ASP A 45 6.65 -1.15 17.79
C ASP A 45 6.67 0.27 18.36
N SER A 46 7.56 1.16 17.89
CA SER A 46 7.53 2.58 18.22
C SER A 46 6.23 3.26 17.76
N VAL A 47 5.71 2.87 16.60
CA VAL A 47 4.44 3.39 16.07
C VAL A 47 3.26 2.90 16.91
N ILE A 48 3.23 1.61 17.25
CA ILE A 48 2.20 0.99 18.09
C ILE A 48 2.17 1.64 19.48
N ASN A 49 3.34 1.96 20.06
CA ASN A 49 3.42 2.68 21.34
C ASN A 49 2.81 4.09 21.30
N GLN A 50 2.56 4.64 20.12
CA GLN A 50 1.94 5.95 19.91
C GLN A 50 0.53 5.86 19.30
N ILE A 51 -0.10 4.67 19.30
CA ILE A 51 -1.37 4.43 18.60
C ILE A 51 -2.49 5.39 19.02
N ASP A 52 -2.60 5.71 20.31
CA ASP A 52 -3.62 6.65 20.80
C ASP A 52 -3.38 8.06 20.28
N SER A 53 -2.11 8.49 20.18
CA SER A 53 -1.74 9.80 19.63
C SER A 53 -2.06 9.91 18.13
N LEU A 54 -2.14 8.79 17.41
CA LEU A 54 -2.46 8.74 15.98
C LEU A 54 -3.96 8.84 15.69
N LYS A 55 -4.84 8.68 16.69
CA LYS A 55 -6.30 8.80 16.53
C LYS A 55 -6.76 10.17 16.02
N ASP A 56 -5.95 11.20 16.24
CA ASP A 56 -6.21 12.58 15.80
C ASP A 56 -6.06 12.76 14.28
N PHE A 57 -5.50 11.78 13.56
CA PHE A 57 -5.38 11.80 12.11
C PHE A 57 -6.50 11.01 11.43
N ASP A 58 -6.80 11.37 10.19
CA ASP A 58 -7.79 10.67 9.37
C ASP A 58 -7.20 9.48 8.64
N ILE A 59 -5.91 9.55 8.27
CA ILE A 59 -5.20 8.53 7.50
C ILE A 59 -3.79 8.38 8.05
N ILE A 60 -3.32 7.13 8.21
CA ILE A 60 -1.95 6.83 8.66
C ILE A 60 -1.15 6.25 7.50
N GLY A 61 -0.09 6.95 7.13
CA GLY A 61 0.67 6.73 5.91
C GLY A 61 2.08 6.20 6.15
N PHE A 62 2.51 5.29 5.28
CA PHE A 62 3.86 4.69 5.28
C PHE A 62 4.39 4.59 3.85
N THR A 63 5.68 4.83 3.63
CA THR A 63 6.29 4.52 2.32
C THR A 63 6.58 3.04 2.22
N GLU A 64 6.22 2.39 1.11
CA GLU A 64 6.36 0.94 0.93
C GLU A 64 7.77 0.42 1.30
N LYS A 65 8.81 1.05 0.77
CA LYS A 65 10.20 0.64 1.02
C LYS A 65 10.68 0.86 2.46
N GLU A 66 9.95 1.68 3.23
CA GLU A 66 10.33 2.07 4.59
C GLU A 66 9.54 1.26 5.64
N ILE A 67 8.45 0.58 5.27
CA ILE A 67 7.64 -0.22 6.22
C ILE A 67 8.19 -1.64 6.44
N GLY A 68 9.23 -2.06 5.71
CA GLY A 68 9.88 -3.36 5.89
C GLY A 68 10.93 -3.66 4.82
N ASP A 69 11.89 -4.52 5.18
CA ASP A 69 13.07 -4.84 4.35
C ASP A 69 12.78 -5.90 3.28
N SER A 70 11.82 -6.78 3.54
CA SER A 70 11.31 -7.76 2.57
C SER A 70 9.80 -7.61 2.33
N VAL A 71 9.28 -8.25 1.29
CA VAL A 71 7.83 -8.28 1.02
C VAL A 71 7.07 -8.85 2.22
N LEU A 72 7.58 -9.94 2.82
CA LEU A 72 6.95 -10.55 3.99
C LEU A 72 7.05 -9.65 5.23
N ASP A 73 8.15 -8.93 5.42
CA ASP A 73 8.28 -7.99 6.55
C ASP A 73 7.29 -6.83 6.41
N ARG A 74 7.13 -6.28 5.20
CA ARG A 74 6.14 -5.23 4.92
C ARG A 74 4.72 -5.71 5.23
N MET A 75 4.35 -6.90 4.73
CA MET A 75 3.06 -7.53 5.04
C MET A 75 2.88 -7.72 6.56
N THR A 76 3.91 -8.23 7.23
CA THR A 76 3.89 -8.47 8.69
C THR A 76 3.69 -7.18 9.48
N ASN A 77 4.42 -6.13 9.10
CA ASN A 77 4.36 -4.84 9.76
C ASN A 77 3.02 -4.13 9.55
N ILE A 78 2.44 -4.22 8.34
CA ILE A 78 1.09 -3.72 8.06
C ILE A 78 0.05 -4.48 8.91
N ALA A 79 0.15 -5.81 8.98
CA ALA A 79 -0.77 -6.62 9.78
C ALA A 79 -0.68 -6.31 11.27
N LYS A 80 0.54 -6.20 11.82
CA LYS A 80 0.77 -5.79 13.22
C LYS A 80 0.12 -4.43 13.53
N LEU A 81 0.29 -3.46 12.64
CA LEU A 81 -0.34 -2.14 12.79
C LEU A 81 -1.87 -2.26 12.77
N ARG A 82 -2.44 -2.98 11.81
CA ARG A 82 -3.90 -3.19 11.73
C ARG A 82 -4.45 -3.85 13.00
N ILE A 83 -3.79 -4.88 13.51
CA ILE A 83 -4.18 -5.58 14.74
C ILE A 83 -4.10 -4.63 15.95
N ALA A 84 -3.00 -3.88 16.09
CA ALA A 84 -2.84 -2.90 17.16
C ALA A 84 -3.91 -1.78 17.10
N MET A 85 -4.21 -1.29 15.90
CA MET A 85 -5.29 -0.33 15.68
C MET A 85 -6.65 -0.91 16.08
N GLY A 86 -6.93 -2.18 15.73
CA GLY A 86 -8.14 -2.89 16.17
C GLY A 86 -8.24 -3.00 17.69
N LYS A 87 -7.16 -3.43 18.36
CA LYS A 87 -7.07 -3.50 19.83
C LYS A 87 -7.29 -2.13 20.49
N ALA A 88 -6.90 -1.04 19.83
CA ALA A 88 -7.08 0.34 20.29
C ALA A 88 -8.42 0.99 19.88
N ASN A 89 -9.34 0.25 19.24
CA ASN A 89 -10.58 0.76 18.63
C ASN A 89 -10.36 1.93 17.64
N MET A 90 -9.24 1.91 16.91
CA MET A 90 -8.87 2.89 15.90
C MET A 90 -9.25 2.40 14.50
N ASN A 91 -10.43 2.78 14.01
CA ASN A 91 -10.86 2.46 12.66
C ASN A 91 -10.46 3.56 11.67
N LYS A 92 -9.16 3.64 11.36
CA LYS A 92 -8.60 4.57 10.38
C LYS A 92 -7.93 3.81 9.24
N PRO A 93 -7.92 4.35 8.00
CA PRO A 93 -7.22 3.75 6.88
C PRO A 93 -5.70 3.80 7.03
N ILE A 94 -5.04 2.75 6.55
CA ILE A 94 -3.59 2.68 6.35
C ILE A 94 -3.29 2.94 4.87
N HIS A 95 -2.46 3.94 4.61
CA HIS A 95 -2.04 4.34 3.26
C HIS A 95 -0.60 3.87 3.00
N ILE A 96 -0.40 3.05 1.97
CA ILE A 96 0.92 2.63 1.51
C ILE A 96 1.34 3.46 0.30
N PHE A 97 2.28 4.37 0.55
CA PHE A 97 2.81 5.27 -0.46
C PHE A 97 3.77 4.55 -1.40
N GLY A 98 3.52 4.68 -2.71
CA GLY A 98 4.38 4.18 -3.77
C GLY A 98 4.12 2.74 -4.22
N SER A 99 3.10 2.07 -3.69
CA SER A 99 2.75 0.68 -4.01
C SER A 99 1.37 0.54 -4.64
N LEU A 100 1.30 0.74 -5.96
CA LEU A 100 0.09 0.51 -6.74
C LEU A 100 0.45 -0.36 -7.94
N ASP A 101 0.36 -1.67 -7.78
CA ASP A 101 0.55 -2.61 -8.87
C ASP A 101 -0.28 -3.89 -8.64
N PRO A 102 -0.47 -4.73 -9.69
CA PRO A 102 -1.38 -5.87 -9.62
C PRO A 102 -0.98 -6.98 -8.63
N ILE A 103 0.22 -6.93 -8.03
CA ILE A 103 0.71 -7.92 -7.07
C ILE A 103 0.85 -7.27 -5.69
N SER A 104 1.61 -6.19 -5.55
CA SER A 104 1.94 -5.63 -4.24
C SER A 104 0.72 -5.01 -3.56
N ALA A 105 -0.16 -4.33 -4.30
CA ALA A 105 -1.34 -3.71 -3.70
C ALA A 105 -2.30 -4.77 -3.10
N PRO A 106 -2.64 -5.88 -3.79
CA PRO A 106 -3.37 -6.99 -3.16
C PRO A 106 -2.66 -7.58 -1.94
N LEU A 107 -1.34 -7.78 -1.98
CA LEU A 107 -0.60 -8.34 -0.84
C LEU A 107 -0.73 -7.45 0.41
N TYR A 108 -0.58 -6.14 0.24
CA TYR A 108 -0.71 -5.20 1.35
C TYR A 108 -2.15 -4.97 1.77
N PHE A 109 -3.10 -5.06 0.83
CA PHE A 109 -4.54 -5.05 1.11
C PHE A 109 -4.95 -6.21 2.02
N VAL A 110 -4.60 -7.45 1.67
CA VAL A 110 -4.91 -8.62 2.52
C VAL A 110 -4.11 -8.63 3.83
N SER A 111 -3.07 -7.80 3.93
CA SER A 111 -2.33 -7.57 5.18
C SER A 111 -2.98 -6.48 6.06
N GLY A 112 -3.97 -5.74 5.54
CA GLY A 112 -4.72 -4.73 6.30
C GLY A 112 -4.51 -3.28 5.87
N ALA A 113 -3.90 -2.99 4.72
CA ALA A 113 -3.83 -1.65 4.13
C ALA A 113 -5.07 -1.31 3.27
N ASP A 114 -5.37 -0.02 3.10
CA ASP A 114 -6.61 0.45 2.46
C ASP A 114 -6.39 1.36 1.25
N ILE A 115 -5.36 2.22 1.31
CA ILE A 115 -5.10 3.24 0.29
C ILE A 115 -3.74 2.97 -0.35
N PHE A 116 -3.70 3.09 -1.67
CA PHE A 116 -2.53 2.77 -2.50
C PHE A 116 -2.35 3.83 -3.57
N ASP A 117 -1.14 4.36 -3.72
CA ASP A 117 -0.74 5.23 -4.82
C ASP A 117 0.62 4.81 -5.38
N SER A 118 0.87 5.11 -6.65
CA SER A 118 2.21 5.01 -7.25
C SER A 118 2.22 5.67 -8.62
N LEU A 119 3.41 5.89 -9.17
CA LEU A 119 3.61 6.32 -10.57
C LEU A 119 3.81 5.14 -11.53
N THR A 120 3.76 3.90 -11.02
CA THR A 120 3.88 2.66 -11.81
C THR A 120 2.88 2.61 -12.96
N TRP A 121 1.63 3.01 -12.75
CA TRP A 121 0.58 3.01 -13.78
C TRP A 121 0.82 4.03 -14.91
N ILE A 122 1.73 4.99 -14.71
CA ILE A 122 2.15 5.94 -15.76
C ILE A 122 3.44 5.46 -16.44
N ARG A 123 4.31 4.77 -15.69
CA ARG A 123 5.65 4.35 -16.13
C ARG A 123 5.70 2.97 -16.80
N PHE A 124 4.74 2.11 -16.46
CA PHE A 124 4.67 0.72 -16.90
C PHE A 124 3.27 0.41 -17.41
N SER A 125 3.08 -0.79 -17.95
CA SER A 125 1.77 -1.30 -18.35
C SER A 125 1.39 -2.48 -17.48
N TYR A 126 0.09 -2.62 -17.18
CA TYR A 126 -0.45 -3.78 -16.47
C TYR A 126 -1.01 -4.78 -17.46
N PHE A 127 -0.54 -6.02 -17.36
CA PHE A 127 -0.96 -7.11 -18.23
C PHE A 127 -1.01 -8.41 -17.49
N LYS A 128 -2.14 -9.09 -17.55
CA LYS A 128 -2.31 -10.45 -16.99
C LYS A 128 -1.78 -10.56 -15.56
N GLY A 129 -2.17 -9.62 -14.69
CA GLY A 129 -1.76 -9.60 -13.29
C GLY A 129 -0.30 -9.17 -13.04
N MET A 130 0.40 -8.60 -14.01
CA MET A 130 1.80 -8.18 -13.86
C MET A 130 2.03 -6.74 -14.31
N THR A 131 3.06 -6.12 -13.75
CA THR A 131 3.64 -4.86 -14.24
C THR A 131 4.75 -5.17 -15.23
N ILE A 132 4.64 -4.66 -16.46
CA ILE A 132 5.61 -4.91 -17.53
C ILE A 132 6.04 -3.61 -18.23
N TYR A 133 7.20 -3.65 -18.87
CA TYR A 133 7.65 -2.54 -19.71
C TYR A 133 6.66 -2.26 -20.84
N GLN A 134 6.43 -0.97 -21.08
CA GLN A 134 5.51 -0.47 -22.09
C GLN A 134 5.76 -1.06 -23.48
N ASN A 135 7.02 -1.09 -23.95
CA ASN A 135 7.32 -1.67 -25.26
C ASN A 135 6.99 -3.16 -25.35
N ASN A 136 7.17 -3.92 -24.27
CA ASN A 136 6.77 -5.32 -24.24
C ASN A 136 5.24 -5.46 -24.29
N TYR A 137 4.52 -4.58 -23.61
CA TYR A 137 3.06 -4.51 -23.68
C TYR A 137 2.57 -4.23 -25.10
N ALA A 138 3.18 -3.29 -25.81
CA ALA A 138 2.85 -2.99 -27.20
C ALA A 138 2.96 -4.23 -28.10
N VAL A 139 4.02 -5.03 -27.94
CA VAL A 139 4.19 -6.29 -28.67
C VAL A 139 3.05 -7.26 -28.32
N LEU A 140 2.78 -7.46 -27.03
CA LEU A 140 1.79 -8.43 -26.54
C LEU A 140 0.35 -8.06 -26.92
N LYS A 141 0.04 -6.77 -27.04
CA LYS A 141 -1.28 -6.24 -27.44
C LYS A 141 -1.38 -5.90 -28.93
N GLN A 142 -0.32 -6.18 -29.70
CA GLN A 142 -0.26 -5.91 -31.14
C GLN A 142 -0.44 -4.42 -31.50
N TYR A 143 0.09 -3.53 -30.67
CA TYR A 143 0.12 -2.07 -30.90
C TYR A 143 1.40 -1.60 -31.59
N LEU A 144 2.07 -2.47 -32.35
CA LEU A 144 3.38 -2.19 -32.96
C LEU A 144 3.38 -0.96 -33.88
N GLU A 145 2.28 -0.71 -34.57
CA GLU A 145 2.12 0.41 -35.51
C GLU A 145 1.70 1.71 -34.81
N TYR A 146 1.49 1.70 -33.50
CA TYR A 146 1.07 2.91 -32.78
C TYR A 146 2.26 3.85 -32.64
N LYS A 147 2.06 5.12 -33.03
CA LYS A 147 2.98 6.19 -32.68
C LYS A 147 3.07 6.34 -31.16
N THR A 148 4.24 6.74 -30.66
CA THR A 148 4.55 6.85 -29.23
C THR A 148 3.47 7.58 -28.43
N ASP A 149 2.98 8.73 -28.90
CA ASP A 149 1.96 9.50 -28.16
C ASP A 149 0.65 8.72 -28.01
N ARG A 150 0.16 8.12 -29.11
CA ARG A 150 -1.05 7.28 -29.08
C ARG A 150 -0.87 6.08 -28.14
N LEU A 151 0.32 5.50 -28.17
CA LEU A 151 0.68 4.33 -27.39
C LEU A 151 0.68 4.65 -25.89
N ILE A 152 1.21 5.81 -25.49
CA ILE A 152 1.15 6.32 -24.10
C ILE A 152 -0.29 6.48 -23.63
N TYR A 153 -1.16 7.13 -24.41
CA TYR A 153 -2.57 7.28 -24.05
C TYR A 153 -3.28 5.93 -23.91
N GLN A 154 -2.97 4.98 -24.81
CA GLN A 154 -3.54 3.64 -24.73
C GLN A 154 -3.14 2.92 -23.45
N TYR A 155 -1.87 3.03 -23.01
CA TYR A 155 -1.43 2.45 -21.75
C TYR A 155 -2.16 3.02 -20.54
N TYR A 156 -2.39 4.34 -20.51
CA TYR A 156 -3.12 4.96 -19.40
C TYR A 156 -4.55 4.44 -19.30
N VAL A 157 -5.25 4.35 -20.44
CA VAL A 157 -6.61 3.78 -20.48
C VAL A 157 -6.61 2.33 -20.00
N ASP A 158 -5.71 1.49 -20.53
CA ASP A 158 -5.64 0.08 -20.17
C ASP A 158 -5.26 -0.14 -18.70
N ASN A 159 -4.37 0.69 -18.17
CA ASN A 159 -3.98 0.64 -16.76
C ASN A 159 -5.09 1.11 -15.83
N ILE A 160 -5.83 2.17 -16.17
CA ILE A 160 -7.00 2.62 -15.39
C ILE A 160 -8.03 1.50 -15.31
N ASN A 161 -8.36 0.85 -16.45
CA ASN A 161 -9.27 -0.30 -16.46
C ASN A 161 -8.76 -1.45 -15.59
N SER A 162 -7.44 -1.70 -15.61
CA SER A 162 -6.83 -2.73 -14.75
C SER A 162 -6.93 -2.38 -13.27
N LEU A 163 -6.75 -1.10 -12.90
CA LEU A 163 -6.89 -0.61 -11.53
C LEU A 163 -8.34 -0.67 -11.04
N GLU A 164 -9.31 -0.36 -11.89
CA GLU A 164 -10.74 -0.54 -11.58
C GLU A 164 -11.06 -2.02 -11.33
N SER A 165 -10.55 -2.91 -12.18
CA SER A 165 -10.67 -4.36 -11.97
C SER A 165 -10.05 -4.79 -10.65
N LEU A 166 -8.84 -4.32 -10.35
CA LEU A 166 -8.14 -4.64 -9.11
C LEU A 166 -8.95 -4.19 -7.87
N GLN A 167 -9.52 -2.99 -7.90
CA GLN A 167 -10.39 -2.50 -6.83
C GLN A 167 -11.64 -3.39 -6.67
N MET A 168 -12.27 -3.82 -7.77
CA MET A 168 -13.40 -4.74 -7.72
C MET A 168 -13.00 -6.10 -7.13
N GLN A 169 -11.82 -6.62 -7.48
CA GLN A 169 -11.30 -7.88 -6.93
C GLN A 169 -11.10 -7.78 -5.41
N MET A 170 -10.52 -6.69 -4.91
CA MET A 170 -10.37 -6.43 -3.47
C MET A 170 -11.73 -6.33 -2.74
N LYS A 171 -12.72 -5.65 -3.35
CA LYS A 171 -14.09 -5.60 -2.81
C LYS A 171 -14.74 -7.00 -2.78
N LYS A 172 -14.54 -7.80 -3.83
CA LYS A 172 -15.04 -9.18 -3.90
C LYS A 172 -14.40 -10.06 -2.83
N TYR A 173 -13.08 -9.94 -2.61
CA TYR A 173 -12.36 -10.63 -1.53
C TYR A 173 -13.07 -10.43 -0.18
N MET A 174 -13.39 -9.19 0.17
CA MET A 174 -14.13 -8.88 1.40
C MET A 174 -15.52 -9.51 1.42
N SER A 175 -16.29 -9.37 0.34
CA SER A 175 -17.67 -9.89 0.26
C SER A 175 -17.76 -11.42 0.29
N THR A 176 -16.69 -12.11 -0.07
CA THR A 176 -16.61 -13.58 -0.11
C THR A 176 -16.02 -14.18 1.17
N GLY A 177 -15.71 -13.37 2.17
CA GLY A 177 -15.06 -13.83 3.41
C GLY A 177 -13.60 -14.25 3.19
N GLY A 178 -12.93 -13.68 2.19
CA GLY A 178 -11.51 -13.88 1.94
C GLY A 178 -11.16 -14.94 0.89
N ASN A 179 -11.99 -15.14 -0.14
CA ASN A 179 -11.65 -16.04 -1.25
C ASN A 179 -10.55 -15.41 -2.15
N PHE A 180 -9.38 -16.04 -2.23
CA PHE A 180 -8.24 -15.59 -3.04
C PHE A 180 -8.44 -15.76 -4.55
N GLU A 181 -9.36 -16.63 -5.00
CA GLU A 181 -9.64 -16.87 -6.43
C GLU A 181 -10.06 -15.60 -7.17
N VAL A 182 -10.59 -14.61 -6.44
CA VAL A 182 -10.97 -13.30 -7.00
C VAL A 182 -9.79 -12.55 -7.61
N PHE A 183 -8.54 -12.86 -7.22
CA PHE A 183 -7.33 -12.26 -7.79
C PHE A 183 -6.81 -12.99 -9.05
N GLU A 184 -7.61 -13.92 -9.59
CA GLU A 184 -7.38 -14.56 -10.89
C GLU A 184 -5.97 -15.16 -11.00
N LEU A 185 -5.17 -14.67 -11.96
CA LEU A 185 -3.80 -15.14 -12.23
C LEU A 185 -2.86 -14.99 -11.03
N ASN A 186 -3.17 -14.09 -10.10
CA ASN A 186 -2.39 -13.84 -8.89
C ASN A 186 -2.95 -14.55 -7.65
N SER A 187 -4.01 -15.35 -7.75
CA SER A 187 -4.62 -16.08 -6.62
C SER A 187 -3.58 -16.89 -5.82
N ASN A 188 -2.90 -17.85 -6.48
CA ASN A 188 -1.96 -18.75 -5.78
C ASN A 188 -0.72 -18.02 -5.20
N PRO A 189 -0.09 -17.06 -5.90
CA PRO A 189 0.97 -16.26 -5.30
C PRO A 189 0.51 -15.46 -4.07
N ILE A 190 -0.64 -14.78 -4.14
CA ILE A 190 -1.16 -13.94 -3.05
C ILE A 190 -1.53 -14.82 -1.85
N GLU A 191 -2.25 -15.92 -2.07
CA GLU A 191 -2.64 -16.83 -1.00
C GLU A 191 -1.42 -17.42 -0.30
N ARG A 192 -0.40 -17.86 -1.03
CA ARG A 192 0.84 -18.38 -0.42
C ARG A 192 1.55 -17.33 0.42
N ALA A 193 1.63 -16.09 -0.04
CA ALA A 193 2.20 -15.00 0.72
C ALA A 193 1.38 -14.71 1.98
N TYR A 194 0.05 -14.76 1.89
CA TYR A 194 -0.84 -14.61 3.04
C TYR A 194 -0.68 -15.74 4.07
N GLN A 195 -0.50 -17.00 3.64
CA GLN A 195 -0.24 -18.11 4.57
C GLN A 195 1.12 -17.97 5.28
N ALA A 196 2.14 -17.48 4.56
CA ALA A 196 3.43 -17.16 5.17
C ALA A 196 3.30 -16.04 6.21
N LEU A 197 2.50 -15.00 5.91
CA LEU A 197 2.16 -13.95 6.85
C LEU A 197 1.45 -14.51 8.10
N LYS A 198 0.37 -15.30 7.93
CA LYS A 198 -0.36 -15.91 9.07
C LYS A 198 0.57 -16.72 9.97
N SER A 199 1.47 -17.50 9.38
CA SER A 199 2.47 -18.27 10.14
C SER A 199 3.41 -17.36 10.94
N LYS A 200 3.80 -16.21 10.38
CA LYS A 200 4.72 -15.24 11.01
C LYS A 200 4.08 -14.49 12.18
N ILE A 201 2.77 -14.26 12.14
CA ILE A 201 2.02 -13.53 13.18
C ILE A 201 1.15 -14.45 14.05
N GLU A 202 1.43 -15.75 14.05
CA GLU A 202 0.74 -16.76 14.87
C GLU A 202 -0.79 -16.80 14.68
N GLY A 203 -1.27 -16.39 13.50
CA GLY A 203 -2.69 -16.46 13.13
C GLY A 203 -3.59 -15.33 13.62
N GLU A 204 -3.06 -14.22 14.14
CA GLU A 204 -3.85 -13.07 14.64
C GLU A 204 -4.60 -12.24 13.55
N LEU A 205 -4.72 -12.74 12.31
CA LEU A 205 -5.41 -12.09 11.17
C LEU A 205 -6.84 -12.60 10.96
#